data_AF-A0AAC9HV27-F1
#
_entry.id   AF-A0AAC9HV27-F1
#
_cell.length_a   1.000
_cell.length_b   1.000
_cell.length_c   1.000
_cell.angle_alpha   90.00
_cell.angle_beta   90.00
_cell.angle_gamma   90.00
#
_symmetry.space_group_name_H-M   'P 1'
#
loop_
_entity.id
_entity.type
_entity.pdbx_description
1 polymer ?
#
loop_
_entity_poly.entity_id
_entity_poly.type
_entity_poly.pdbx_seq_one_letter_code
_entity_poly.pdbx_strand_id
1 'polypeptide(L)'
;MSALFVPDRREVADGAVHVPGWLDIEQQRTLVAACRDWAGSPVPMRSATMPSGHRMSVQTVCLGWHWQPYRYTRTAEDVNGAQVAGLPHWLVELGRRAVLAATGDEANSAGYRPDTALINFYDAAAKMGMHRDADEQVDEPVVSLSLGDSCLFRFGNSETRGRPYTDVALESGDLFVFGGAARFAYHGVPKVYPGTGNPDIGMSNGRVNITMRVTGLSGHQSPDLSQDQADTERGKLP
;
A
#
# COMPACT_ATOMS: atom_id res chain seq x y z
N MET A 1 0.54 -22.02 19.95
CA MET A 1 0.48 -23.07 18.92
C MET A 1 -0.05 -22.38 17.66
N SER A 2 0.68 -22.07 16.59
CA SER A 2 1.89 -22.62 15.97
C SER A 2 2.81 -21.47 15.56
N ALA A 3 4.08 -21.49 15.96
CA ALA A 3 5.13 -20.66 15.38
C ALA A 3 6.37 -21.54 15.22
N LEU A 4 6.23 -22.60 14.42
CA LEU A 4 7.35 -23.49 14.12
C LEU A 4 8.11 -23.06 12.86
N PHE A 5 7.49 -22.28 11.96
CA PHE A 5 8.16 -21.66 10.80
C PHE A 5 7.42 -20.37 10.43
N VAL A 6 8.10 -19.23 10.40
CA VAL A 6 7.61 -18.06 9.63
C VAL A 6 7.77 -18.47 8.16
N PRO A 7 6.72 -18.42 7.32
CA PRO A 7 6.87 -18.85 5.95
C PRO A 7 7.88 -17.95 5.22
N ASP A 8 8.80 -18.59 4.50
CA ASP A 8 9.88 -17.89 3.81
C ASP A 8 9.37 -16.98 2.70
N ARG A 9 10.18 -15.96 2.36
CA ARG A 9 10.05 -15.15 1.13
C ARG A 9 9.75 -16.06 -0.06
N ARG A 10 8.69 -15.74 -0.80
CA ARG A 10 8.20 -16.51 -1.93
C ARG A 10 8.07 -15.65 -3.18
N GLU A 11 8.68 -16.10 -4.26
CA GLU A 11 8.39 -15.58 -5.59
C GLU A 11 7.06 -16.15 -6.10
N VAL A 12 6.14 -15.26 -6.45
CA VAL A 12 4.76 -15.58 -6.87
C VAL A 12 4.66 -15.60 -8.40
N ALA A 13 5.43 -14.74 -9.06
CA ALA A 13 5.71 -14.69 -10.49
C ALA A 13 7.04 -13.94 -10.69
N ASP A 14 7.61 -13.99 -11.90
CA ASP A 14 8.82 -13.22 -12.23
C ASP A 14 8.60 -11.72 -11.96
N GLY A 15 9.40 -11.17 -11.04
CA GLY A 15 9.28 -9.78 -10.58
C GLY A 15 8.16 -9.52 -9.55
N ALA A 16 7.52 -10.55 -8.98
CA ALA A 16 6.51 -10.42 -7.94
C ALA A 16 6.79 -11.34 -6.74
N VAL A 17 6.98 -10.75 -5.56
CA VAL A 17 7.46 -11.43 -4.36
C VAL A 17 6.54 -11.14 -3.17
N HIS A 18 6.18 -12.19 -2.44
CA HIS A 18 5.50 -12.14 -1.14
C HIS A 18 6.51 -12.44 -0.03
N VAL A 19 6.56 -11.60 0.99
CA VAL A 19 7.37 -11.77 2.20
C VAL A 19 6.42 -11.83 3.40
N PRO A 20 6.08 -13.04 3.88
CA PRO A 20 5.15 -13.21 4.99
C PRO A 20 5.70 -12.66 6.30
N GLY A 21 4.83 -12.05 7.13
CA GLY A 21 5.18 -11.59 8.47
C GLY A 21 6.37 -10.63 8.53
N TRP A 22 6.57 -9.83 7.48
CA TRP A 22 7.72 -8.93 7.36
C TRP A 22 7.71 -7.81 8.40
N LEU A 23 6.51 -7.30 8.72
CA LEU A 23 6.34 -6.30 9.77
C LEU A 23 6.12 -6.98 11.12
N ASP A 24 6.93 -6.61 12.11
CA ASP A 24 6.66 -6.99 13.49
C ASP A 24 5.43 -6.26 14.06
N ILE A 25 4.97 -6.69 15.24
CA ILE A 25 3.77 -6.13 15.87
C ILE A 25 3.91 -4.63 16.20
N GLU A 26 5.11 -4.16 16.56
CA GLU A 26 5.32 -2.76 16.90
C GLU A 26 5.27 -1.87 15.66
N GLN A 27 5.89 -2.30 14.57
CA GLN A 27 5.80 -1.65 13.27
C GLN A 27 4.35 -1.61 12.77
N GLN A 28 3.60 -2.72 12.92
CA GLN A 28 2.18 -2.75 12.59
C GLN A 28 1.38 -1.74 13.43
N ARG A 29 1.62 -1.64 14.74
CA ARG A 29 0.98 -0.63 15.61
C ARG A 29 1.23 0.79 15.14
N THR A 30 2.48 1.11 14.83
CA THR A 30 2.90 2.44 14.35
C THR A 30 2.20 2.79 13.04
N LEU A 31 2.17 1.86 12.09
CA LEU A 31 1.48 2.06 10.81
C LEU A 31 -0.03 2.23 10.99
N VAL A 32 -0.65 1.47 11.90
CA VAL A 32 -2.08 1.61 12.22
C VAL A 32 -2.39 2.99 12.81
N ALA A 33 -1.56 3.47 13.75
CA ALA A 33 -1.72 4.78 14.34
C ALA A 33 -1.60 5.88 13.26
N ALA A 34 -0.56 5.82 12.43
CA ALA A 34 -0.35 6.77 11.34
C ALA A 34 -1.51 6.75 10.32
N CYS A 35 -1.99 5.56 9.92
CA CYS A 35 -3.16 5.43 9.03
C CYS A 35 -4.42 6.06 9.60
N ARG A 36 -4.63 5.98 10.92
CA ARG A 36 -5.77 6.62 11.59
C ARG A 36 -5.67 8.15 11.51
N ASP A 37 -4.49 8.70 11.69
CA ASP A 37 -4.25 10.13 11.59
C ASP A 37 -4.43 10.63 10.15
N TRP A 38 -3.90 9.90 9.17
CA TRP A 38 -4.07 10.23 7.74
C TRP A 38 -5.52 10.13 7.28
N ALA A 39 -6.31 9.20 7.81
CA ALA A 39 -7.71 9.04 7.41
C ALA A 39 -8.55 10.32 7.62
N GLY A 40 -8.11 11.23 8.50
CA GLY A 40 -8.76 12.51 8.75
C GLY A 40 -8.06 13.74 8.16
N SER A 41 -6.92 13.60 7.48
CA SER A 41 -6.00 14.73 7.23
C SER A 41 -5.56 14.91 5.78
N PRO A 42 -5.41 16.17 5.33
CA PRO A 42 -6.49 17.16 5.17
C PRO A 42 -7.52 16.72 4.11
N VAL A 43 -7.23 15.65 3.37
CA VAL A 43 -8.16 14.99 2.45
C VAL A 43 -8.67 13.73 3.16
N PRO A 44 -9.95 13.65 3.55
CA PRO A 44 -10.43 12.51 4.31
C PRO A 44 -10.45 11.23 3.46
N MET A 45 -10.29 10.11 4.15
CA MET A 45 -10.48 8.78 3.55
C MET A 45 -11.89 8.69 2.95
N ARG A 46 -11.96 8.25 1.68
CA ARG A 46 -13.21 8.27 0.91
C ARG A 46 -13.31 7.12 -0.06
N SER A 47 -14.54 6.72 -0.38
CA SER A 47 -14.80 5.81 -1.50
C SER A 47 -14.78 6.60 -2.81
N ALA A 48 -13.87 6.26 -3.73
CA ALA A 48 -13.84 6.89 -5.05
C ALA A 48 -15.06 6.48 -5.90
N THR A 49 -15.53 7.39 -6.73
CA THR A 49 -16.58 7.13 -7.72
C THR A 49 -15.93 7.00 -9.09
N MET A 50 -16.08 5.84 -9.71
CA MET A 50 -15.56 5.58 -11.05
C MET A 50 -16.36 6.39 -12.09
N PRO A 51 -15.78 6.66 -13.27
CA PRO A 51 -16.48 7.37 -14.36
C PRO A 51 -17.79 6.72 -14.81
N SER A 52 -17.94 5.41 -14.59
CA SER A 52 -19.19 4.67 -14.81
C SER A 52 -20.31 4.98 -13.80
N GLY A 53 -20.03 5.83 -12.80
CA GLY A 53 -20.90 6.08 -11.65
C GLY A 53 -20.79 5.03 -10.54
N HIS A 54 -20.02 3.96 -10.74
CA HIS A 54 -19.83 2.93 -9.71
C HIS A 54 -18.98 3.48 -8.56
N ARG A 55 -19.55 3.49 -7.35
CA ARG A 55 -18.82 3.83 -6.13
C ARG A 55 -18.07 2.61 -5.61
N MET A 56 -16.76 2.75 -5.39
CA MET A 56 -15.93 1.69 -4.84
C MET A 56 -16.35 1.36 -3.41
N SER A 57 -16.31 0.07 -3.05
CA SER A 57 -16.54 -0.37 -1.66
C SER A 57 -15.33 -0.10 -0.76
N VAL A 58 -14.13 -0.05 -1.35
CA VAL A 58 -12.89 0.33 -0.66
C VAL A 58 -12.89 1.83 -0.41
N GLN A 59 -12.40 2.24 0.76
CA GLN A 59 -12.12 3.64 1.06
C GLN A 59 -10.61 3.89 0.95
N THR A 60 -10.23 5.03 0.40
CA THR A 60 -8.83 5.37 0.14
C THR A 60 -8.51 6.77 0.64
N VAL A 61 -7.35 6.93 1.25
CA VAL A 61 -6.67 8.22 1.43
C VAL A 61 -5.29 8.13 0.78
N CYS A 62 -4.79 9.25 0.25
CA CYS A 62 -3.51 9.30 -0.43
C CYS A 62 -2.54 10.26 0.29
N LEU A 63 -1.26 9.98 0.17
CA LEU A 63 -0.15 10.83 0.61
C LEU A 63 0.75 11.17 -0.57
N GLY A 64 1.36 12.34 -0.57
CA GLY A 64 2.26 12.86 -1.60
C GLY A 64 1.53 13.31 -2.88
N TRP A 65 0.73 12.42 -3.47
CA TRP A 65 -0.13 12.67 -4.61
C TRP A 65 -1.53 12.10 -4.37
N HIS A 66 -2.56 12.88 -4.67
CA HIS A 66 -3.94 12.44 -4.64
C HIS A 66 -4.27 11.63 -5.88
N TRP A 67 -4.72 10.40 -5.70
CA TRP A 67 -5.28 9.61 -6.80
C TRP A 67 -6.77 9.88 -6.96
N GLN A 68 -7.15 10.12 -8.21
CA GLN A 68 -8.52 10.08 -8.68
C GLN A 68 -8.53 9.30 -10.01
N PRO A 69 -9.69 8.78 -10.48
CA PRO A 69 -9.70 7.92 -11.65
C PRO A 69 -8.89 8.47 -12.82
N TYR A 70 -7.85 7.72 -13.22
CA TYR A 70 -6.93 7.97 -14.33
C TYR A 70 -5.90 9.08 -14.16
N ARG A 71 -5.74 9.68 -12.98
CA ARG A 71 -4.70 10.71 -12.77
C ARG A 71 -4.30 10.90 -11.32
N TYR A 72 -3.08 11.37 -11.15
CA TYR A 72 -2.58 11.93 -9.90
C TYR A 72 -2.63 13.47 -9.93
N THR A 73 -3.03 14.07 -8.82
CA THR A 73 -3.07 15.53 -8.61
C THR A 73 -2.47 15.91 -7.26
N ARG A 74 -2.14 17.19 -7.06
CA ARG A 74 -1.71 17.70 -5.74
C ARG A 74 -2.88 18.13 -4.86
N THR A 75 -4.03 18.39 -5.47
CA THR A 75 -5.27 18.82 -4.82
C THR A 75 -6.38 17.80 -5.06
N ALA A 76 -7.16 17.52 -4.03
CA ALA A 76 -8.28 16.59 -4.08
C ALA A 76 -9.57 17.30 -4.50
N GLU A 77 -9.60 17.81 -5.73
CA GLU A 77 -10.75 18.54 -6.29
C GLU A 77 -12.05 17.73 -6.27
N ASP A 78 -11.96 16.41 -6.37
CA ASP A 78 -13.09 15.49 -6.32
C ASP A 78 -13.51 15.08 -4.89
N VAL A 79 -12.93 15.73 -3.86
CA VAL A 79 -13.25 15.49 -2.45
C VAL A 79 -13.60 16.79 -1.73
N ASN A 80 -12.62 17.65 -1.48
CA ASN A 80 -12.78 18.90 -0.72
C ASN A 80 -11.88 20.04 -1.22
N GLY A 81 -11.14 19.83 -2.31
CA GLY A 81 -10.21 20.81 -2.88
C GLY A 81 -8.92 21.02 -2.08
N ALA A 82 -8.71 20.31 -0.95
CA ALA A 82 -7.51 20.47 -0.15
C ALA A 82 -6.27 19.90 -0.85
N GLN A 83 -5.10 20.45 -0.52
CA GLN A 83 -3.83 19.87 -0.92
C GLN A 83 -3.59 18.55 -0.16
N VAL A 84 -3.15 17.50 -0.86
CA VAL A 84 -2.84 16.21 -0.26
C VAL A 84 -1.70 16.33 0.77
N ALA A 85 -1.77 15.56 1.86
CA ALA A 85 -0.69 15.49 2.84
C ALA A 85 0.61 15.03 2.18
N GLY A 86 1.77 15.47 2.67
CA GLY A 86 3.07 14.99 2.21
C GLY A 86 3.26 13.49 2.49
N LEU A 87 4.14 12.85 1.72
CA LEU A 87 4.59 11.48 2.02
C LEU A 87 5.72 11.57 3.07
N PRO A 88 5.57 11.00 4.27
CA PRO A 88 6.61 11.08 5.29
C PRO A 88 7.90 10.38 4.88
N HIS A 89 9.05 10.94 5.24
CA HIS A 89 10.35 10.40 4.84
C HIS A 89 10.58 8.97 5.35
N TRP A 90 10.14 8.66 6.57
CA TRP A 90 10.26 7.31 7.12
C TRP A 90 9.48 6.27 6.30
N LEU A 91 8.40 6.65 5.62
CA LEU A 91 7.65 5.74 4.75
C LEU A 91 8.43 5.50 3.43
N VAL A 92 9.17 6.50 2.94
CA VAL A 92 10.13 6.33 1.84
C VAL A 92 11.21 5.30 2.21
N GLU A 93 11.80 5.43 3.39
CA GLU A 93 12.80 4.47 3.87
C GLU A 93 12.22 3.06 4.10
N LEU A 94 10.98 2.97 4.60
CA LEU A 94 10.26 1.69 4.70
C LEU A 94 10.07 1.06 3.32
N GLY A 95 9.72 1.85 2.29
CA GLY A 95 9.65 1.41 0.91
C GLY A 95 10.97 0.84 0.39
N ARG A 96 12.10 1.50 0.66
CA ARG A 96 13.43 0.99 0.25
C ARG A 96 13.76 -0.34 0.91
N ARG A 97 13.52 -0.45 2.24
CA ARG A 97 13.71 -1.71 2.97
C ARG A 97 12.82 -2.83 2.44
N ALA A 98 11.59 -2.52 2.05
CA ALA A 98 10.67 -3.47 1.46
C ALA A 98 11.17 -3.99 0.10
N VAL A 99 11.64 -3.10 -0.77
CA VAL A 99 12.27 -3.51 -2.05
C VAL A 99 13.47 -4.42 -1.77
N LEU A 100 14.37 -4.03 -0.87
CA LEU A 100 15.53 -4.85 -0.51
C LEU A 100 15.12 -6.24 0.00
N ALA A 101 14.15 -6.31 0.90
CA ALA A 101 13.67 -7.58 1.45
C ALA A 101 13.04 -8.50 0.39
N ALA A 102 12.36 -7.91 -0.61
CA ALA A 102 11.72 -8.66 -1.69
C ALA A 102 12.72 -9.11 -2.77
N THR A 103 13.67 -8.25 -3.16
CA THR A 103 14.52 -8.48 -4.35
C THR A 103 15.93 -8.91 -3.99
N GLY A 104 16.45 -8.52 -2.82
CA GLY A 104 17.88 -8.63 -2.48
C GLY A 104 18.78 -7.69 -3.27
N ASP A 105 18.20 -6.75 -4.04
CA ASP A 105 18.94 -5.82 -4.90
C ASP A 105 19.15 -4.48 -4.19
N GLU A 106 20.37 -4.29 -3.68
CA GLU A 106 20.82 -3.06 -3.00
C GLU A 106 20.73 -1.82 -3.90
N ALA A 107 21.02 -1.95 -5.19
CA ALA A 107 21.00 -0.81 -6.11
C ALA A 107 19.55 -0.36 -6.39
N ASN A 108 18.65 -1.31 -6.61
CA ASN A 108 17.22 -1.04 -6.77
C ASN A 108 16.62 -0.45 -5.48
N SER A 109 16.91 -1.05 -4.32
CA SER A 109 16.49 -0.52 -3.02
C SER A 109 17.00 0.92 -2.80
N ALA A 110 18.29 1.16 -3.02
CA ALA A 110 18.90 2.47 -2.87
C ALA A 110 18.40 3.48 -3.92
N GLY A 111 17.86 3.03 -5.05
CA GLY A 111 17.23 3.84 -6.10
C GLY A 111 15.74 4.12 -5.87
N TYR A 112 15.05 3.29 -5.09
CA TYR A 112 13.60 3.41 -4.90
C TYR A 112 13.23 4.70 -4.16
N ARG A 113 12.40 5.55 -4.78
CA ARG A 113 11.97 6.86 -4.28
C ARG A 113 10.45 7.01 -4.42
N PRO A 114 9.64 6.26 -3.64
CA PRO A 114 8.20 6.45 -3.67
C PRO A 114 7.88 7.90 -3.30
N ASP A 115 6.98 8.49 -4.05
CA ASP A 115 6.51 9.85 -3.85
C ASP A 115 4.99 9.90 -3.63
N THR A 116 4.33 8.74 -3.66
CA THR A 116 2.95 8.58 -3.23
C THR A 116 2.75 7.30 -2.43
N ALA A 117 1.78 7.33 -1.52
CA ALA A 117 1.22 6.15 -0.88
C ALA A 117 -0.30 6.21 -0.90
N LEU A 118 -0.95 5.12 -1.31
CA LEU A 118 -2.39 4.93 -1.23
C LEU A 118 -2.69 4.02 -0.04
N ILE A 119 -3.47 4.53 0.91
CA ILE A 119 -3.93 3.79 2.08
C ILE A 119 -5.37 3.36 1.83
N ASN A 120 -5.56 2.07 1.63
CA ASN A 120 -6.85 1.46 1.31
C ASN A 120 -7.42 0.75 2.55
N PHE A 121 -8.60 1.15 2.99
CA PHE A 121 -9.38 0.47 4.01
C PHE A 121 -10.47 -0.40 3.38
N TYR A 122 -10.56 -1.63 3.85
CA TYR A 122 -11.55 -2.62 3.46
C TYR A 122 -12.32 -3.05 4.70
N ASP A 123 -13.64 -2.83 4.67
CA ASP A 123 -14.53 -3.51 5.60
C ASP A 123 -14.74 -4.99 5.18
N ALA A 124 -15.57 -5.72 5.92
CA ALA A 124 -15.84 -7.14 5.67
C ALA A 124 -16.47 -7.44 4.30
N ALA A 125 -17.15 -6.48 3.67
CA ALA A 125 -17.82 -6.64 2.39
C ALA A 125 -17.02 -6.02 1.21
N ALA A 126 -16.02 -5.19 1.52
CA ALA A 126 -15.23 -4.49 0.54
C ALA A 126 -14.40 -5.46 -0.32
N LYS A 127 -14.33 -5.13 -1.61
CA LYS A 127 -13.59 -5.88 -2.61
C LYS A 127 -13.01 -4.94 -3.66
N MET A 128 -11.93 -5.37 -4.28
CA MET A 128 -11.29 -4.66 -5.38
C MET A 128 -11.12 -5.63 -6.54
N GLY A 129 -11.77 -5.31 -7.67
CA GLY A 129 -11.70 -6.13 -8.87
C GLY A 129 -10.30 -6.14 -9.50
N MET A 130 -10.10 -7.01 -10.48
CA MET A 130 -8.85 -7.04 -11.25
C MET A 130 -8.61 -5.70 -11.93
N HIS A 131 -7.52 -5.04 -11.55
CA HIS A 131 -7.04 -3.77 -12.06
C HIS A 131 -5.51 -3.82 -12.17
N ARG A 132 -4.92 -2.82 -12.79
CA ARG A 132 -3.46 -2.64 -12.82
C ARG A 132 -3.16 -1.21 -12.42
N ASP A 133 -1.99 -1.01 -11.83
CA ASP A 133 -1.48 0.31 -11.48
C ASP A 133 -0.73 0.86 -12.69
N ALA A 134 -1.38 1.73 -13.46
CA ALA A 134 -0.88 2.21 -14.75
C ALA A 134 -1.06 3.73 -14.93
N ASP A 135 -1.33 4.45 -13.85
CA ASP A 135 -1.46 5.91 -13.87
C ASP A 135 -0.10 6.61 -13.59
N GLU A 136 0.94 5.84 -13.26
CA GLU A 136 2.32 6.32 -13.10
C GLU A 136 3.04 6.47 -14.46
N GLN A 137 4.00 7.39 -14.56
CA GLN A 137 4.82 7.64 -15.76
C GLN A 137 6.13 6.83 -15.80
N VAL A 138 6.39 6.03 -14.76
CA VAL A 138 7.60 5.22 -14.62
C VAL A 138 7.26 3.82 -14.13
N ASP A 139 8.14 2.87 -14.45
CA ASP A 139 7.93 1.43 -14.26
C ASP A 139 8.53 0.91 -12.95
N GLU A 140 8.70 1.81 -11.97
CA GLU A 140 9.25 1.51 -10.64
C GLU A 140 8.36 0.56 -9.84
N PRO A 141 8.90 -0.32 -8.99
CA PRO A 141 8.12 -1.31 -8.25
C PRO A 141 6.97 -0.73 -7.42
N VAL A 142 5.90 -1.50 -7.30
CA VAL A 142 4.82 -1.26 -6.34
C VAL A 142 5.12 -2.05 -5.07
N VAL A 143 5.16 -1.35 -3.94
CA VAL A 143 5.31 -1.96 -2.61
C VAL A 143 3.97 -1.92 -1.90
N SER A 144 3.51 -3.06 -1.39
CA SER A 144 2.19 -3.25 -0.77
C SER A 144 2.33 -3.91 0.60
N LEU A 145 1.89 -3.23 1.65
CA LEU A 145 1.88 -3.72 3.03
C LEU A 145 0.45 -4.05 3.47
N SER A 146 0.26 -5.14 4.20
CA SER A 146 -1.06 -5.57 4.70
C SER A 146 -1.14 -5.49 6.23
N LEU A 147 -2.25 -4.98 6.76
CA LEU A 147 -2.53 -4.83 8.19
C LEU A 147 -3.98 -5.22 8.48
N GLY A 148 -4.23 -5.87 9.63
CA GLY A 148 -5.57 -6.25 10.07
C GLY A 148 -6.04 -7.56 9.45
N ASP A 149 -7.31 -7.63 9.06
CA ASP A 149 -7.92 -8.84 8.52
C ASP A 149 -7.20 -9.33 7.25
N SER A 150 -6.95 -10.64 7.18
CA SER A 150 -6.35 -11.29 6.03
C SER A 150 -7.25 -11.16 4.79
N CYS A 151 -6.66 -11.21 3.59
CA CYS A 151 -7.41 -11.22 2.35
C CYS A 151 -6.95 -12.30 1.38
N LEU A 152 -7.83 -12.66 0.45
CA LEU A 152 -7.45 -13.33 -0.78
C LEU A 152 -6.95 -12.25 -1.73
N PHE A 153 -5.65 -12.23 -2.00
CA PHE A 153 -5.05 -11.39 -3.03
C PHE A 153 -4.89 -12.21 -4.31
N ARG A 154 -5.44 -11.72 -5.41
CA ARG A 154 -5.35 -12.37 -6.71
C ARG A 154 -4.32 -11.64 -7.55
N PHE A 155 -3.23 -12.30 -7.88
CA PHE A 155 -2.16 -11.75 -8.72
C PHE A 155 -2.15 -12.42 -10.09
N GLY A 156 -2.43 -11.65 -11.13
CA GLY A 156 -2.60 -12.10 -12.51
C GLY A 156 -1.36 -11.91 -13.37
N ASN A 157 -1.60 -11.58 -14.63
CA ASN A 157 -0.59 -11.33 -15.66
C ASN A 157 -0.77 -9.91 -16.24
N SER A 158 0.16 -9.46 -17.07
CA SER A 158 0.13 -8.10 -17.65
C SER A 158 -0.76 -7.96 -18.90
N GLU A 159 -1.25 -9.06 -19.46
CA GLU A 159 -1.97 -9.08 -20.75
C GLU A 159 -3.48 -8.96 -20.56
N THR A 160 -4.04 -9.68 -19.58
CA THR A 160 -5.50 -9.80 -19.40
C THR A 160 -5.93 -9.78 -17.94
N ARG A 161 -7.16 -9.31 -17.70
CA ARG A 161 -7.85 -9.39 -16.39
C ARG A 161 -8.22 -10.83 -15.99
N GLY A 162 -8.14 -11.76 -16.94
CA GLY A 162 -8.48 -13.17 -16.76
C GLY A 162 -7.32 -14.03 -16.22
N ARG A 163 -7.44 -15.35 -16.42
CA ARG A 163 -6.38 -16.31 -16.10
C ARG A 163 -5.20 -16.19 -17.08
N PRO A 164 -3.99 -16.66 -16.71
CA PRO A 164 -3.63 -17.23 -15.41
C PRO A 164 -3.51 -16.17 -14.31
N TYR A 165 -3.83 -16.58 -13.08
CA TYR A 165 -3.57 -15.83 -11.86
C TYR A 165 -3.21 -16.79 -10.73
N THR A 166 -2.44 -16.30 -9.77
CA THR A 166 -2.09 -16.95 -8.51
C THR A 166 -2.85 -16.25 -7.40
N ASP A 167 -3.60 -17.01 -6.61
CA ASP A 167 -4.22 -16.50 -5.39
C ASP A 167 -3.23 -16.68 -4.22
N VAL A 168 -3.03 -15.61 -3.46
CA VAL A 168 -2.14 -15.52 -2.30
C VAL A 168 -2.98 -15.05 -1.12
N ALA A 169 -2.88 -15.75 0.02
CA ALA A 169 -3.43 -15.23 1.26
C ALA A 169 -2.43 -14.18 1.79
N LEU A 170 -2.87 -12.93 1.91
CA LEU A 170 -2.10 -11.88 2.57
C LEU A 170 -2.64 -11.68 3.98
N GLU A 171 -1.78 -11.82 4.96
CA GLU A 171 -2.09 -11.68 6.38
C GLU A 171 -1.55 -10.36 6.95
N SER A 172 -1.90 -10.08 8.21
CA SER A 172 -1.39 -8.88 8.90
C SER A 172 0.13 -8.95 9.05
N GLY A 173 0.81 -7.92 8.58
CA GLY A 173 2.26 -7.81 8.58
C GLY A 173 2.95 -8.27 7.29
N ASP A 174 2.20 -8.82 6.33
CA ASP A 174 2.76 -9.26 5.07
C ASP A 174 3.18 -8.09 4.17
N LEU A 175 4.29 -8.32 3.46
CA LEU A 175 4.80 -7.48 2.39
C LEU A 175 4.59 -8.18 1.05
N PHE A 176 4.13 -7.44 0.04
CA PHE A 176 4.10 -7.89 -1.34
C PHE A 176 4.71 -6.80 -2.23
N VAL A 177 5.69 -7.16 -3.07
CA VAL A 177 6.34 -6.24 -4.00
C VAL A 177 6.23 -6.80 -5.40
N PHE A 178 5.82 -5.96 -6.36
CA PHE A 178 5.84 -6.34 -7.78
C PHE A 178 6.39 -5.21 -8.65
N GLY A 179 7.29 -5.56 -9.56
CA GLY A 179 7.97 -4.66 -10.47
C GLY A 179 8.50 -5.42 -11.69
N GLY A 180 9.37 -4.80 -12.48
CA GLY A 180 9.96 -5.45 -13.67
C GLY A 180 8.89 -6.05 -14.58
N ALA A 181 9.04 -7.34 -14.93
CA ALA A 181 8.08 -8.07 -15.78
C ALA A 181 6.64 -8.07 -15.24
N ALA A 182 6.47 -8.00 -13.91
CA ALA A 182 5.18 -8.01 -13.25
C ALA A 182 4.65 -6.61 -12.88
N ARG A 183 5.38 -5.52 -13.22
CA ARG A 183 5.00 -4.14 -12.84
C ARG A 183 3.56 -3.78 -13.23
N PHE A 184 3.10 -4.28 -14.37
CA PHE A 184 1.78 -4.00 -14.92
C PHE A 184 0.80 -5.18 -14.82
N ALA A 185 1.10 -6.16 -13.97
CA ALA A 185 0.23 -7.30 -13.76
C ALA A 185 -1.13 -6.88 -13.19
N TYR A 186 -2.20 -7.42 -13.77
CA TYR A 186 -3.53 -7.27 -13.21
C TYR A 186 -3.60 -7.96 -11.85
N HIS A 187 -4.15 -7.29 -10.85
CA HIS A 187 -4.31 -7.82 -9.50
C HIS A 187 -5.56 -7.28 -8.82
N GLY A 188 -5.95 -7.89 -7.70
CA GLY A 188 -7.11 -7.44 -6.95
C GLY A 188 -7.29 -8.16 -5.62
N VAL A 189 -8.32 -7.75 -4.89
CA VAL A 189 -8.72 -8.34 -3.61
C VAL A 189 -10.16 -8.83 -3.74
N PRO A 190 -10.38 -10.09 -4.17
CA PRO A 190 -11.73 -10.63 -4.32
C PRO A 190 -12.48 -10.79 -2.99
N LYS A 191 -11.75 -10.97 -1.87
CA LYS A 191 -12.34 -11.29 -0.56
C LYS A 191 -11.44 -10.86 0.60
N VAL A 192 -12.05 -10.28 1.63
CA VAL A 192 -11.48 -10.11 2.98
C VAL A 192 -12.04 -11.20 3.89
N TYR A 193 -11.24 -11.67 4.86
CA TYR A 193 -11.62 -12.67 5.86
C TYR A 193 -11.79 -12.00 7.23
N PRO A 194 -13.01 -11.60 7.63
CA PRO A 194 -13.22 -10.82 8.84
C PRO A 194 -12.83 -11.57 10.12
N GLY A 195 -12.29 -10.86 11.10
CA GLY A 195 -11.94 -11.40 12.41
C GLY A 195 -10.68 -12.25 12.42
N THR A 196 -9.82 -12.09 11.41
CA THR A 196 -8.52 -12.78 11.32
C THR A 196 -7.36 -11.89 11.74
N GLY A 197 -7.55 -10.56 11.80
CA GLY A 197 -6.54 -9.63 12.27
C GLY A 197 -6.22 -9.76 13.77
N ASN A 198 -4.98 -9.44 14.15
CA ASN A 198 -4.58 -9.39 15.56
C ASN A 198 -4.98 -8.04 16.17
N PRO A 199 -5.90 -7.97 17.15
CA PRO A 199 -6.33 -6.72 17.75
C PRO A 199 -5.21 -5.95 18.46
N ASP A 200 -4.11 -6.62 18.83
CA ASP A 200 -2.97 -6.00 19.49
C ASP A 200 -2.28 -4.93 18.64
N ILE A 201 -2.47 -4.91 17.31
CA ILE A 201 -1.95 -3.86 16.44
C ILE A 201 -2.74 -2.54 16.53
N GLY A 202 -3.81 -2.51 17.33
CA GLY A 202 -4.68 -1.33 17.45
C GLY A 202 -5.78 -1.24 16.41
N MET A 203 -6.11 -2.36 15.74
CA MET A 203 -7.26 -2.51 14.83
C MET A 203 -8.11 -3.71 15.26
N SER A 204 -9.37 -3.48 15.60
CA SER A 204 -10.29 -4.56 16.03
C SER A 204 -11.05 -5.22 14.88
N ASN A 205 -11.09 -4.58 13.70
CA ASN A 205 -11.74 -5.12 12.51
C ASN A 205 -11.19 -4.46 11.23
N GLY A 206 -11.50 -5.09 10.09
CA GLY A 206 -11.18 -4.58 8.78
C GLY A 206 -9.72 -4.78 8.41
N ARG A 207 -9.42 -4.42 7.16
CA ARG A 207 -8.08 -4.52 6.59
C ARG A 207 -7.61 -3.16 6.11
N VAL A 208 -6.38 -2.82 6.41
CA VAL A 208 -5.67 -1.69 5.83
C VAL A 208 -4.56 -2.22 4.92
N ASN A 209 -4.40 -1.54 3.78
CA ASN A 209 -3.30 -1.76 2.88
C ASN A 209 -2.62 -0.44 2.55
N ILE A 210 -1.30 -0.40 2.66
CA ILE A 210 -0.48 0.76 2.29
C ILE A 210 0.28 0.39 1.02
N THR A 211 0.01 1.11 -0.07
CA THR A 211 0.64 0.88 -1.36
C THR A 211 1.50 2.08 -1.74
N MET A 212 2.82 1.90 -1.71
CA MET A 212 3.80 2.92 -2.10
C MET A 212 4.19 2.77 -3.58
N ARG A 213 4.30 3.91 -4.27
CA ARG A 213 4.58 3.96 -5.71
C ARG A 213 5.45 5.18 -6.05
N VAL A 214 6.14 5.11 -7.18
CA VAL A 214 6.82 6.25 -7.80
C VAL A 214 5.97 6.71 -8.98
N THR A 215 5.47 7.94 -8.93
CA THR A 215 4.57 8.45 -9.99
C THR A 215 5.32 8.90 -11.24
N GLY A 216 6.60 9.29 -11.11
CA GLY A 216 7.37 9.89 -12.21
C GLY A 216 6.96 11.33 -12.55
N LEU A 217 6.08 11.94 -11.76
CA LEU A 217 5.57 13.29 -11.99
C LEU A 217 6.50 14.36 -11.40
N SER A 218 6.71 15.44 -12.14
CA SER A 218 7.44 16.62 -11.67
C SER A 218 6.63 17.42 -10.64
N GLY A 219 7.30 17.99 -9.64
CA GLY A 219 6.69 18.81 -8.58
C GLY A 219 6.88 18.29 -7.15
N HIS A 220 7.85 17.39 -6.94
CA HIS A 220 8.22 16.88 -5.63
C HIS A 220 8.54 18.06 -4.68
N GLN A 221 7.69 18.29 -3.69
CA GLN A 221 8.09 19.08 -2.54
C GLN A 221 9.14 18.25 -1.81
N SER A 222 10.31 18.82 -1.58
CA SER A 222 11.30 18.25 -0.67
C SER A 222 10.60 17.91 0.65
N PRO A 223 10.92 16.76 1.29
CA PRO A 223 10.31 16.39 2.55
C PRO A 223 10.43 17.55 3.54
N ASP A 224 9.29 17.96 4.11
CA ASP A 224 9.26 19.00 5.12
C ASP A 224 9.86 18.45 6.41
N LEU A 225 11.15 18.73 6.61
CA LEU A 225 11.94 18.34 7.78
C LEU A 225 11.34 18.85 9.11
N SER A 226 10.38 19.79 9.07
CA SER A 226 9.71 20.29 10.28
C SER A 226 8.62 19.35 10.81
N GLN A 227 8.00 18.51 9.96
CA GLN A 227 7.06 17.47 10.42
C GLN A 227 7.80 16.26 11.02
N ASP A 228 9.00 15.94 10.51
CA ASP A 228 9.84 14.85 11.03
C ASP A 228 10.22 15.05 12.51
N GLN A 229 10.43 16.29 12.98
CA GLN A 229 10.74 16.55 14.40
C GLN A 229 9.55 16.30 15.33
N ALA A 230 8.31 16.57 14.86
CA ALA A 230 7.10 16.36 15.64
C ALA A 230 6.65 14.89 15.68
N ASP A 231 7.01 14.10 14.66
CA ASP A 231 6.74 12.65 14.60
C ASP A 231 7.83 11.82 15.29
N THR A 232 9.10 12.27 15.23
CA THR A 232 10.23 11.64 15.95
C THR A 232 10.10 11.79 17.48
N GLU A 233 9.53 12.90 17.96
CA GLU A 233 9.27 13.12 19.39
C GLU A 233 8.09 12.30 19.95
N ARG A 234 7.19 11.79 19.09
CA ARG A 234 5.98 11.06 19.50
C ARG A 234 6.10 9.53 19.51
N GLY A 235 7.19 8.98 19.02
CA GLY A 235 7.42 7.54 19.05
C GLY A 235 8.80 7.20 18.52
N LYS A 236 9.77 7.06 19.43
CA LYS A 236 11.07 6.45 19.10
C LYS A 236 10.83 5.10 18.42
N LEU A 237 11.25 4.98 17.17
CA LEU A 237 11.59 3.70 16.57
C LEU A 237 12.91 3.84 15.78
N PRO A 238 13.75 2.79 15.77
CA PRO A 238 15.02 2.75 15.03
C PRO A 238 14.85 2.46 13.53
#